data_AF-A0A3N5P6W9-F1
#
_entry.id   AF-A0A3N5P6W9-F1
#
_cell.length_a   1.000
_cell.length_b   1.000
_cell.length_c   1.000
_cell.angle_alpha   90.00
_cell.angle_beta   90.00
_cell.angle_gamma   90.00
#
_symmetry.space_group_name_H-M   'P 1'
#
loop_
_entity.id
_entity.type
_entity.pdbx_description
1 polymer ?
#
loop_
_entity_poly.entity_id
_entity_poly.type
_entity_poly.pdbx_seq_one_letter_code
_entity_poly.pdbx_strand_id
1 'polypeptide(L)'
;MRFDRSRGWTIAAALVAGQALASAVSSTDGVEVAQLPVFLNEVSGLAQSRTNPGVFWVHNDSGDEPRIYAVGRSGAWLGSYTLAGATAVDWEDMAIGPAADGRSYLYLADIGDNAGRRPSVRVYRVKEPVVDADQSPVVETLSSVTAYDFVYEDGPRDAEGFMLDPLTNHFYVVSKREPDGNHLYRSVSPSDSRMNTLDRVGRFSVTGTTGADISPDGLQVLIR
;
A
#
# COMPACT_ATOMS: atom_id res chain seq x y z
N MET A 1 -32.36 16.03 4.96
CA MET A 1 -31.27 15.59 5.85
C MET A 1 -31.23 14.07 5.83
N ARG A 2 -30.30 13.47 5.07
CA ARG A 2 -29.75 12.11 5.18
C ARG A 2 -28.75 11.94 4.03
N PHE A 3 -27.52 11.62 4.38
CA PHE A 3 -26.36 11.56 3.49
C PHE A 3 -26.43 10.35 2.56
N ASP A 4 -26.07 10.58 1.29
CA ASP A 4 -25.87 9.54 0.27
C ASP A 4 -24.48 8.90 0.46
N ARG A 5 -24.43 7.56 0.43
CA ARG A 5 -23.25 6.71 0.66
C ARG A 5 -22.68 6.15 -0.65
N SER A 6 -22.76 6.89 -1.74
CA SER A 6 -22.34 6.43 -3.07
C SER A 6 -20.91 6.85 -3.43
N ARG A 7 -19.90 6.38 -2.70
CA ARG A 7 -18.53 6.31 -3.24
C ARG A 7 -18.37 4.95 -3.93
N GLY A 8 -18.56 4.95 -5.24
CA GLY A 8 -18.36 3.78 -6.09
C GLY A 8 -16.88 3.47 -6.26
N TRP A 9 -16.53 2.18 -6.19
CA TRP A 9 -15.21 1.67 -6.53
C TRP A 9 -14.98 1.83 -8.04
N THR A 10 -13.83 2.37 -8.44
CA THR A 10 -13.43 2.38 -9.84
C THR A 10 -12.34 1.34 -10.05
N ILE A 11 -12.67 0.26 -10.75
CA ILE A 11 -11.69 -0.71 -11.24
C ILE A 11 -11.14 -0.15 -12.55
N ALA A 12 -9.84 0.12 -12.58
CA ALA A 12 -9.16 0.54 -13.80
C ALA A 12 -8.27 -0.61 -14.27
N ALA A 13 -8.40 -1.03 -15.53
CA ALA A 13 -7.45 -1.95 -16.14
C ALA A 13 -6.26 -1.12 -16.66
N ALA A 14 -5.05 -1.40 -16.18
CA ALA A 14 -3.84 -0.81 -16.76
C ALA A 14 -3.53 -1.50 -18.10
N LEU A 15 -3.41 -0.71 -19.17
CA LEU A 15 -3.07 -1.22 -20.50
C LEU A 15 -1.64 -1.80 -20.51
N VAL A 16 -1.52 -3.11 -20.70
CA VAL A 16 -0.42 -3.69 -21.47
C VAL A 16 -0.88 -3.74 -22.92
N ALA A 17 -0.03 -3.32 -23.86
CA ALA A 17 -0.36 -3.31 -25.28
C ALA A 17 -0.66 -4.73 -25.79
N GLY A 18 -1.95 -5.07 -25.82
CA GLY A 18 -2.51 -6.33 -26.29
C GLY A 18 -4.00 -6.30 -25.97
N GLN A 19 -4.86 -6.51 -26.95
CA GLN A 19 -6.32 -6.42 -26.77
C GLN A 19 -6.79 -7.41 -25.69
N ALA A 20 -7.01 -6.93 -24.48
CA ALA A 20 -7.70 -7.67 -23.42
C ALA A 20 -9.11 -7.10 -23.29
N LEU A 21 -10.10 -7.95 -23.57
CA LEU A 21 -11.52 -7.66 -23.33
C LEU A 21 -11.69 -7.37 -21.84
N ALA A 22 -11.97 -6.11 -21.50
CA ALA A 22 -12.31 -5.72 -20.15
C ALA A 22 -13.70 -6.30 -19.80
N SER A 23 -13.73 -7.51 -19.24
CA SER A 23 -14.88 -7.95 -18.46
C SER A 23 -14.87 -7.14 -17.17
N ALA A 24 -15.85 -6.24 -17.01
CA ALA A 24 -16.05 -5.53 -15.76
C ALA A 24 -16.17 -6.57 -14.63
N VAL A 25 -15.22 -6.56 -13.69
CA VAL A 25 -15.36 -7.32 -12.46
C VAL A 25 -16.50 -6.70 -11.68
N SER A 26 -17.58 -7.46 -11.49
CA SER A 26 -18.66 -7.07 -10.60
C SER A 26 -18.17 -7.29 -9.17
N SER A 27 -17.78 -6.22 -8.48
CA SER A 27 -17.71 -6.27 -7.02
C SER A 27 -19.13 -6.32 -6.47
N THR A 28 -19.39 -7.23 -5.54
CA THR A 28 -20.62 -7.20 -4.74
C THR A 28 -20.52 -6.08 -3.70
N ASP A 29 -21.64 -5.78 -3.04
CA ASP A 29 -21.58 -4.93 -1.84
C ASP A 29 -20.59 -5.51 -0.83
N GLY A 30 -19.78 -4.65 -0.23
CA GLY A 30 -18.87 -5.02 0.84
C GLY A 30 -19.66 -5.45 2.08
N VAL A 31 -19.18 -6.50 2.76
CA VAL A 31 -19.73 -6.96 4.04
C VAL A 31 -18.72 -6.62 5.13
N GLU A 32 -19.16 -6.01 6.22
CA GLU A 32 -18.34 -5.82 7.42
C GLU A 32 -18.03 -7.20 8.03
N VAL A 33 -16.74 -7.57 8.05
CA VAL A 33 -16.28 -8.87 8.56
C VAL A 33 -15.81 -8.78 10.01
N ALA A 34 -15.22 -7.65 10.40
CA ALA A 34 -14.66 -7.44 11.72
C ALA A 34 -14.46 -5.95 12.02
N GLN A 35 -14.33 -5.62 13.30
CA GLN A 35 -13.88 -4.32 13.79
C GLN A 35 -12.47 -4.46 14.38
N LEU A 36 -11.61 -3.49 14.07
CA LEU A 36 -10.26 -3.46 14.60
C LEU A 36 -10.23 -2.91 16.03
N PRO A 37 -9.22 -3.26 16.84
CA PRO A 37 -8.98 -2.67 18.14
C PRO A 37 -8.93 -1.14 18.09
N VAL A 38 -9.35 -0.48 19.18
CA VAL A 38 -9.48 0.98 19.24
C VAL A 38 -8.17 1.77 19.04
N PHE A 39 -7.01 1.13 19.23
CA PHE A 39 -5.72 1.76 18.96
C PHE A 39 -5.32 1.71 17.47
N LEU A 40 -6.06 0.95 16.65
CA LEU A 40 -5.99 0.94 15.18
C LEU A 40 -7.12 1.82 14.64
N ASN A 41 -7.09 3.09 15.01
CA ASN A 41 -8.16 4.06 14.72
C ASN A 41 -7.92 4.87 13.45
N GLU A 42 -6.76 4.73 12.81
CA GLU A 42 -6.39 5.50 11.62
C GLU A 42 -5.64 4.60 10.63
N VAL A 43 -6.20 3.44 10.32
CA VAL A 43 -5.55 2.49 9.41
C VAL A 43 -5.58 3.01 7.97
N SER A 44 -4.40 3.30 7.41
CA SER A 44 -4.25 3.75 6.03
C SER A 44 -3.85 2.60 5.08
N GLY A 45 -3.01 1.66 5.54
CA GLY A 45 -2.59 0.49 4.75
C GLY A 45 -3.14 -0.84 5.26
N LEU A 46 -3.50 -1.74 4.33
CA LEU A 46 -3.88 -3.12 4.63
C LEU A 46 -3.37 -4.10 3.56
N ALA A 47 -2.75 -5.20 3.99
CA ALA A 47 -2.34 -6.28 3.10
C ALA A 47 -2.69 -7.65 3.67
N GLN A 48 -3.31 -8.52 2.87
CA GLN A 48 -3.53 -9.91 3.26
C GLN A 48 -2.21 -10.68 3.23
N SER A 49 -1.88 -11.37 4.31
CA SER A 49 -0.66 -12.17 4.39
C SER A 49 -0.59 -13.25 3.29
N ARG A 50 0.61 -13.45 2.74
CA ARG A 50 0.90 -14.52 1.77
C ARG A 50 1.44 -15.79 2.43
N THR A 51 2.17 -15.65 3.55
CA THR A 51 2.80 -16.79 4.24
C THR A 51 2.09 -17.20 5.53
N ASN A 52 1.18 -16.38 6.06
CA ASN A 52 0.49 -16.58 7.33
C ASN A 52 -1.04 -16.66 7.09
N PRO A 53 -1.59 -17.87 6.92
CA PRO A 53 -3.00 -18.03 6.58
C PRO A 53 -3.95 -17.37 7.58
N GLY A 54 -4.79 -16.44 7.10
CA GLY A 54 -5.79 -15.77 7.93
C GLY A 54 -5.30 -14.54 8.69
N VAL A 55 -4.06 -14.11 8.46
CA VAL A 55 -3.49 -12.87 9.00
C VAL A 55 -3.58 -11.74 7.96
N PHE A 56 -3.85 -10.53 8.45
CA PHE A 56 -3.74 -9.29 7.71
C PHE A 56 -2.74 -8.38 8.40
N TRP A 57 -2.01 -7.64 7.59
CA TRP A 57 -1.06 -6.63 8.02
C TRP A 57 -1.70 -5.26 7.86
N VAL A 58 -1.55 -4.42 8.86
CA VAL A 58 -2.02 -3.03 8.84
C VAL A 58 -1.02 -2.10 9.50
N HIS A 59 -1.11 -0.81 9.21
CA HIS A 59 -0.47 0.25 9.99
C HIS A 59 -1.44 1.42 10.16
N ASN A 60 -1.25 2.19 11.22
CA ASN A 60 -1.89 3.50 11.31
C ASN A 60 -1.16 4.51 10.42
N ASP A 61 -1.84 5.61 10.14
CA ASP A 61 -1.35 6.78 9.43
C ASP A 61 -0.29 7.57 10.24
N SER A 62 0.01 8.79 9.79
CA SER A 62 0.90 9.74 10.43
C SER A 62 0.62 9.96 11.92
N GLY A 63 1.69 10.07 12.69
CA GLY A 63 1.65 10.28 14.14
C GLY A 63 1.77 9.01 15.00
N ASP A 64 1.72 7.82 14.40
CA ASP A 64 2.11 6.57 15.07
C ASP A 64 3.63 6.29 14.96
N GLU A 65 4.09 5.28 15.69
CA GLU A 65 5.45 4.75 15.60
C GLU A 65 5.66 4.00 14.26
N PRO A 66 6.91 3.81 13.79
CA PRO A 66 7.21 3.06 12.57
C PRO A 66 7.03 1.55 12.79
N ARG A 67 5.78 1.11 12.95
CA ARG A 67 5.39 -0.27 13.27
C ARG A 67 4.17 -0.69 12.47
N ILE A 68 4.06 -2.00 12.27
CA ILE A 68 2.90 -2.66 11.69
C ILE A 68 2.24 -3.56 12.71
N TYR A 69 1.00 -3.95 12.43
CA TYR A 69 0.21 -4.81 13.29
C TYR A 69 -0.27 -6.02 12.49
N ALA A 70 -0.18 -7.19 13.12
CA ALA A 70 -0.86 -8.38 12.64
C ALA A 70 -2.26 -8.42 13.24
N VAL A 71 -3.27 -8.65 12.40
CA VAL A 71 -4.65 -8.87 12.83
C VAL A 71 -5.22 -10.13 12.18
N GLY A 72 -6.02 -10.89 12.92
CA GLY A 72 -6.73 -12.06 12.40
C GLY A 72 -8.00 -11.67 11.64
N ARG A 73 -8.60 -12.63 10.92
CA ARG A 73 -9.89 -12.46 10.20
C ARG A 73 -11.04 -11.91 11.07
N SER A 74 -11.01 -12.15 12.37
CA SER A 74 -11.99 -11.64 13.33
C SER A 74 -11.72 -10.22 13.82
N GLY A 75 -10.64 -9.57 13.35
CA GLY A 75 -10.14 -8.31 13.87
C GLY A 75 -9.29 -8.47 15.13
N ALA A 76 -9.04 -9.70 15.61
CA ALA A 76 -8.19 -9.94 16.77
C ALA A 76 -6.77 -9.42 16.54
N TRP A 77 -6.23 -8.66 17.49
CA TRP A 77 -4.83 -8.24 17.48
C TRP A 77 -3.93 -9.45 17.75
N LEU A 78 -2.98 -9.70 16.86
CA LEU A 78 -2.02 -10.81 16.94
C LEU A 78 -0.60 -10.33 17.24
N GLY A 79 -0.32 -9.04 17.13
CA GLY A 79 0.95 -8.46 17.54
C GLY A 79 1.29 -7.14 16.88
N SER A 80 2.37 -6.55 17.35
CA SER A 80 2.95 -5.29 16.86
C SER A 80 4.42 -5.50 16.54
N TYR A 81 4.84 -5.00 15.39
CA TYR A 81 6.17 -5.25 14.83
C TYR A 81 6.79 -3.92 14.40
N THR A 82 7.74 -3.42 15.18
CA THR A 82 8.46 -2.17 14.89
C THR A 82 9.53 -2.41 13.85
N LEU A 83 9.61 -1.54 12.84
CA LEU A 83 10.65 -1.59 11.81
C LEU A 83 11.91 -0.88 12.33
N ALA A 84 12.98 -1.63 12.59
CA ALA A 84 14.22 -1.07 13.12
C ALA A 84 14.83 -0.01 12.18
N GLY A 85 15.08 1.19 12.72
CA GLY A 85 15.71 2.28 11.98
C GLY A 85 14.79 3.00 10.98
N ALA A 86 13.51 2.61 10.89
CA ALA A 86 12.54 3.33 10.09
C ALA A 86 12.06 4.60 10.81
N THR A 87 11.50 5.53 10.03
CA THR A 87 10.79 6.72 10.51
C THR A 87 9.46 6.77 9.80
N ALA A 88 8.39 7.04 10.54
CA ALA A 88 7.06 7.25 10.00
C ALA A 88 6.77 8.75 9.90
N VAL A 89 6.98 9.32 8.71
CA VAL A 89 6.67 10.73 8.47
C VAL A 89 5.19 10.86 8.08
N ASP A 90 4.79 10.17 7.03
CA ASP A 90 3.41 10.17 6.50
C ASP A 90 3.17 8.83 5.78
N TRP A 91 2.92 7.78 6.58
CA TRP A 91 2.75 6.42 6.08
C TRP A 91 1.32 6.21 5.60
N GLU A 92 1.16 5.89 4.33
CA GLU A 92 -0.15 5.84 3.70
C GLU A 92 -0.56 4.41 3.39
N ASP A 93 0.02 3.81 2.36
CA ASP A 93 -0.43 2.52 1.87
C ASP A 93 0.66 1.45 2.02
N MET A 94 0.26 0.19 1.93
CA MET A 94 1.18 -0.93 2.02
C MET A 94 0.84 -2.04 1.03
N ALA A 95 1.88 -2.75 0.58
CA ALA A 95 1.72 -3.90 -0.27
C ALA A 95 2.47 -5.11 0.30
N ILE A 96 2.10 -6.28 -0.19
CA ILE A 96 2.78 -7.54 0.09
C ILE A 96 3.07 -8.26 -1.21
N GLY A 97 4.31 -8.73 -1.37
CA GLY A 97 4.67 -9.45 -2.56
C GLY A 97 6.11 -9.94 -2.58
N PRO A 98 6.51 -10.57 -3.69
CA PRO A 98 7.84 -11.10 -3.82
C PRO A 98 8.90 -9.99 -3.83
N ALA A 99 10.15 -10.36 -3.56
CA ALA A 99 11.31 -9.63 -4.07
C ALA A 99 12.00 -10.47 -5.16
N ALA A 100 13.13 -9.99 -5.66
CA ALA A 100 13.93 -10.69 -6.67
C ALA A 100 14.38 -12.10 -6.26
N ASP A 101 14.39 -12.41 -4.96
CA ASP A 101 14.71 -13.73 -4.42
C ASP A 101 13.49 -14.67 -4.27
N GLY A 102 12.30 -14.21 -4.67
CA GLY A 102 11.06 -14.97 -4.63
C GLY A 102 10.41 -15.09 -3.24
N ARG A 103 10.98 -14.48 -2.19
CA ARG A 103 10.39 -14.51 -0.84
C ARG A 103 9.35 -13.39 -0.67
N SER A 104 8.39 -13.60 0.22
CA SER A 104 7.36 -12.60 0.57
C SER A 104 7.93 -11.50 1.47
N TYR A 105 7.64 -10.26 1.12
CA TYR A 105 8.01 -9.06 1.86
C TYR A 105 6.80 -8.14 2.01
N LEU A 106 6.81 -7.39 3.11
CA LEU A 106 5.93 -6.26 3.32
C LEU A 106 6.63 -4.99 2.85
N TYR A 107 5.88 -4.15 2.15
CA TYR A 107 6.31 -2.88 1.60
C TYR A 107 5.42 -1.78 2.17
N LEU A 108 6.01 -0.77 2.81
CA LEU A 108 5.28 0.27 3.51
C LEU A 108 5.65 1.63 2.90
N ALA A 109 4.66 2.37 2.43
CA ALA A 109 4.87 3.58 1.66
C ALA A 109 4.73 4.83 2.55
N ASP A 110 5.86 5.46 2.83
CA ASP A 110 5.95 6.78 3.44
C ASP A 110 5.91 7.84 2.33
N ILE A 111 4.71 8.07 1.80
CA ILE A 111 4.46 8.80 0.54
C ILE A 111 3.48 9.97 0.68
N GLY A 112 2.80 10.11 1.82
CA GLY A 112 1.88 11.21 2.09
C GLY A 112 2.60 12.55 2.12
N ASP A 113 1.94 13.59 1.62
CA ASP A 113 2.50 14.95 1.60
C ASP A 113 1.38 15.97 1.38
N ASN A 114 0.51 16.17 2.37
CA ASN A 114 -0.65 17.06 2.22
C ASN A 114 -0.29 18.48 1.74
N ALA A 115 0.95 18.93 2.01
CA ALA A 115 1.46 20.23 1.60
C ALA A 115 2.15 20.24 0.23
N GLY A 116 2.48 19.08 -0.34
CA GLY A 116 3.21 18.92 -1.61
C GLY A 116 4.61 19.54 -1.56
N ARG A 117 5.36 19.31 -0.49
CA ARG A 117 6.66 19.94 -0.22
C ARG A 117 7.78 18.99 0.17
N ARG A 118 7.50 17.71 0.41
CA ARG A 118 8.52 16.71 0.74
C ARG A 118 9.45 16.55 -0.46
N PRO A 119 10.77 16.77 -0.29
CA PRO A 119 11.71 16.69 -1.41
C PRO A 119 11.89 15.26 -1.92
N SER A 120 11.57 14.26 -1.10
CA SER A 120 11.57 12.85 -1.43
C SER A 120 10.58 12.08 -0.56
N VAL A 121 10.14 10.94 -1.08
CA VAL A 121 9.31 9.95 -0.37
C VAL A 121 10.07 8.64 -0.25
N ARG A 122 9.57 7.71 0.57
CA ARG A 122 10.27 6.47 0.87
C ARG A 122 9.34 5.26 0.88
N VAL A 123 9.84 4.12 0.44
CA VAL A 123 9.20 2.82 0.67
C VAL A 123 10.14 1.96 1.50
N TYR A 124 9.64 1.46 2.62
CA TYR A 124 10.35 0.46 3.43
C TYR A 124 10.00 -0.94 2.96
N ARG A 125 10.95 -1.86 3.00
CA ARG A 125 10.73 -3.28 2.78
C ARG A 125 11.27 -4.08 3.95
N VAL A 126 10.45 -4.99 4.47
CA VAL A 126 10.84 -5.90 5.54
C VAL A 126 10.32 -7.30 5.25
N LYS A 127 11.07 -8.33 5.67
CA LYS A 127 10.63 -9.71 5.50
C LYS A 127 9.33 -9.89 6.28
N GLU A 128 8.36 -10.56 5.67
CA GLU A 128 7.14 -10.94 6.35
C GLU A 128 7.47 -11.86 7.55
N PRO A 129 7.13 -11.48 8.80
CA PRO A 129 7.37 -12.32 9.97
C PRO A 129 6.35 -13.47 10.03
N VAL A 130 6.70 -14.51 10.79
CA VAL A 130 5.83 -15.68 10.98
C VAL A 130 4.84 -15.37 12.10
N VAL A 131 3.55 -15.55 11.81
CA VAL A 131 2.43 -15.26 12.72
C VAL A 131 1.40 -16.35 12.60
N ASP A 132 1.01 -16.94 13.73
CA ASP A 132 -0.12 -17.87 13.76
C ASP A 132 -1.42 -17.09 13.99
N ALA A 133 -2.49 -17.45 13.28
CA ALA A 133 -3.77 -16.73 13.32
C ALA A 133 -4.50 -16.82 14.68
N ASP A 134 -4.04 -17.70 15.57
CA ASP A 134 -4.55 -17.94 16.92
C ASP A 134 -3.52 -17.58 18.02
N GLN A 135 -2.39 -16.95 17.66
CA GLN A 135 -1.40 -16.58 18.66
C GLN A 135 -1.89 -15.49 19.62
N SER A 136 -1.33 -15.49 20.83
CA SER A 136 -1.42 -14.33 21.71
C SER A 136 -0.63 -13.15 21.13
N PRO A 137 -1.04 -11.89 21.36
CA PRO A 137 -0.30 -10.74 20.90
C PRO A 137 1.18 -10.76 21.28
N VAL A 138 2.05 -10.51 20.31
CA VAL A 138 3.49 -10.35 20.51
C VAL A 138 3.93 -8.92 20.19
N VAL A 139 5.03 -8.48 20.80
CA VAL A 139 5.69 -7.22 20.44
C VAL A 139 7.11 -7.53 20.03
N GLU A 140 7.46 -7.22 18.79
CA GLU A 140 8.74 -7.56 18.18
C GLU A 140 9.34 -6.34 17.45
N THR A 141 10.67 -6.32 17.32
CA THR A 141 11.37 -5.38 16.44
C THR A 141 11.95 -6.15 15.25
N LEU A 142 11.48 -5.84 14.06
CA LEU A 142 11.97 -6.41 12.81
C LEU A 142 13.28 -5.74 12.40
N SER A 143 14.31 -6.55 12.19
CA SER A 143 15.61 -6.11 11.69
C SER A 143 15.70 -6.25 10.16
N SER A 144 16.82 -5.81 9.58
CA SER A 144 17.09 -5.92 8.13
C SER A 144 16.05 -5.20 7.26
N VAL A 145 15.56 -4.06 7.73
CA VAL A 145 14.66 -3.18 6.97
C VAL A 145 15.46 -2.52 5.84
N THR A 146 14.98 -2.67 4.61
CA THR A 146 15.51 -1.94 3.44
C THR A 146 14.69 -0.67 3.24
N ALA A 147 15.33 0.43 2.86
CA ALA A 147 14.66 1.67 2.51
C ALA A 147 14.97 2.05 1.06
N TYR A 148 13.94 2.43 0.31
CA TYR A 148 14.04 2.92 -1.06
C TYR A 148 13.59 4.37 -1.10
N ASP A 149 14.49 5.28 -1.48
CA ASP A 149 14.19 6.70 -1.60
C ASP A 149 13.76 7.06 -3.02
N PHE A 150 12.75 7.91 -3.14
CA PHE A 150 12.20 8.34 -4.43
C PHE A 150 11.98 9.85 -4.51
N VAL A 151 12.16 10.38 -5.71
CA VAL A 151 11.60 11.66 -6.14
C VAL A 151 10.59 11.43 -7.27
N TYR A 152 9.53 12.22 -7.31
CA TYR A 152 8.64 12.28 -8.47
C TYR A 152 9.32 13.08 -9.59
N GLU A 153 9.21 12.60 -10.83
CA GLU A 153 9.86 13.24 -11.99
C GLU A 153 9.43 14.70 -12.22
N ASP A 154 8.21 15.05 -11.81
CA ASP A 154 7.55 16.33 -12.04
C ASP A 154 7.31 17.11 -10.73
N GLY A 155 8.01 16.72 -9.66
CA GLY A 155 8.07 17.45 -8.39
C GLY A 155 7.16 16.90 -7.28
N PRO A 156 7.33 17.41 -6.04
CA PRO A 156 6.63 16.94 -4.84
C PRO A 156 5.10 16.98 -4.95
N ARG A 157 4.44 16.01 -4.32
CA ARG A 157 2.97 15.86 -4.30
C ARG A 157 2.51 14.88 -3.23
N ASP A 158 1.23 15.00 -2.90
CA ASP A 158 0.50 14.10 -2.02
C ASP A 158 0.10 12.81 -2.75
N ALA A 159 0.39 11.66 -2.16
CA ALA A 159 0.03 10.34 -2.70
C ALA A 159 -0.39 9.40 -1.58
N GLU A 160 -1.42 8.59 -1.83
CA GLU A 160 -1.96 7.66 -0.83
C GLU A 160 -2.21 6.25 -1.38
N GLY A 161 -1.84 5.98 -2.64
CA GLY A 161 -1.95 4.65 -3.21
C GLY A 161 -0.57 4.08 -3.51
N PHE A 162 -0.29 2.86 -3.06
CA PHE A 162 0.95 2.14 -3.37
C PHE A 162 0.66 0.72 -3.83
N MET A 163 1.25 0.32 -4.95
CA MET A 163 1.13 -1.04 -5.47
C MET A 163 2.50 -1.61 -5.80
N LEU A 164 2.65 -2.91 -5.55
CA LEU A 164 3.77 -3.72 -6.01
C LEU A 164 3.27 -4.69 -7.08
N ASP A 165 3.78 -4.56 -8.30
CA ASP A 165 3.47 -5.51 -9.36
C ASP A 165 4.13 -6.88 -9.05
N PRO A 166 3.35 -7.95 -8.84
CA PRO A 166 3.88 -9.24 -8.43
C PRO A 166 4.68 -9.95 -9.52
N LEU A 167 4.56 -9.52 -10.79
CA LEU A 167 5.23 -10.15 -11.93
C LEU A 167 6.56 -9.47 -12.25
N THR A 168 6.63 -8.15 -12.06
CA THR A 168 7.80 -7.34 -12.46
C THR A 168 8.60 -6.79 -11.27
N ASN A 169 8.04 -6.83 -10.06
CA ASN A 169 8.53 -6.12 -8.88
C ASN A 169 8.66 -4.60 -9.07
N HIS A 170 7.95 -4.02 -10.05
CA HIS A 170 7.87 -2.58 -10.19
C HIS A 170 6.99 -1.99 -9.09
N PHE A 171 7.38 -0.80 -8.62
CA PHE A 171 6.59 -0.05 -7.67
C PHE A 171 5.72 0.92 -8.44
N TYR A 172 4.48 1.06 -8.02
CA TYR A 172 3.55 2.06 -8.53
C TYR A 172 3.02 2.90 -7.40
N VAL A 173 2.90 4.21 -7.65
CA VAL A 173 2.36 5.18 -6.70
C VAL A 173 1.25 5.97 -7.36
N VAL A 174 0.15 6.20 -6.64
CA VAL A 174 -1.01 6.95 -7.12
C VAL A 174 -1.15 8.21 -6.29
N SER A 175 -1.03 9.37 -6.94
CA SER A 175 -1.24 10.66 -6.28
C SER A 175 -2.67 10.77 -5.76
N LYS A 176 -2.90 11.56 -4.71
CA LYS A 176 -4.23 11.64 -4.10
C LYS A 176 -5.20 12.57 -4.81
N ARG A 177 -4.79 13.79 -5.15
CA ARG A 177 -5.75 14.87 -5.44
C ARG A 177 -5.27 15.86 -6.51
N GLU A 178 -4.71 15.33 -7.58
CA GLU A 178 -4.27 16.16 -8.70
C GLU A 178 -5.48 16.82 -9.39
N PRO A 179 -5.38 18.09 -9.82
CA PRO A 179 -6.50 18.81 -10.43
C PRO A 179 -7.05 18.18 -11.72
N ASP A 180 -6.22 17.46 -12.48
CA ASP A 180 -6.58 16.83 -13.76
C ASP A 180 -6.74 15.30 -13.67
N GLY A 181 -6.94 14.79 -12.44
CA GLY A 181 -7.08 13.37 -12.14
C GLY A 181 -5.79 12.75 -11.65
N ASN A 182 -5.90 11.71 -10.82
CA ASN A 182 -4.77 11.15 -10.09
C ASN A 182 -3.73 10.52 -11.02
N HIS A 183 -2.49 10.97 -10.90
CA HIS A 183 -1.35 10.46 -11.64
C HIS A 183 -0.92 9.09 -11.14
N LEU A 184 -0.54 8.23 -12.09
CA LEU A 184 0.11 6.94 -11.83
C LEU A 184 1.60 7.09 -12.11
N TYR A 185 2.40 6.84 -11.08
CA TYR A 185 3.84 6.82 -11.14
C TYR A 185 4.37 5.40 -11.09
N ARG A 186 5.54 5.17 -11.68
CA ARG A 186 6.23 3.88 -11.67
C ARG A 186 7.71 4.05 -11.35
N SER A 187 8.27 3.11 -10.60
CA SER A 187 9.71 2.91 -10.51
C SER A 187 10.08 1.47 -10.88
N VAL A 188 11.06 1.34 -11.77
CA VAL A 188 11.56 0.06 -12.30
C VAL A 188 12.82 -0.35 -11.54
N SER A 189 12.80 -1.54 -10.96
CA SER A 189 13.92 -2.11 -10.18
C SER A 189 14.56 -1.10 -9.19
N PRO A 190 13.79 -0.60 -8.20
CA PRO A 190 14.31 0.37 -7.24
C PRO A 190 15.58 -0.12 -6.52
N SER A 191 16.51 0.80 -6.28
CA SER A 191 17.74 0.54 -5.53
C SER A 191 17.72 1.25 -4.18
N ASP A 192 18.21 0.58 -3.16
CA ASP A 192 18.39 1.08 -1.79
C ASP A 192 19.69 1.86 -1.59
N SER A 193 20.50 2.00 -2.65
CA SER A 193 21.81 2.67 -2.61
C SER A 193 21.82 4.06 -3.24
N ARG A 194 20.70 4.51 -3.80
CA ARG A 194 20.56 5.79 -4.48
C ARG A 194 19.13 6.32 -4.41
N MET A 195 18.99 7.60 -4.71
CA MET A 195 17.70 8.18 -5.04
C MET A 195 17.16 7.58 -6.34
N ASN A 196 15.93 7.09 -6.31
CA ASN A 196 15.21 6.58 -7.47
C ASN A 196 14.24 7.65 -7.99
N THR A 197 13.76 7.46 -9.22
CA THR A 197 12.72 8.30 -9.80
C THR A 197 11.43 7.52 -9.92
N LEU A 198 10.33 8.20 -9.61
CA LEU A 198 8.96 7.81 -9.88
C LEU A 198 8.53 8.53 -11.18
N ASP A 199 8.51 7.79 -12.29
CA ASP A 199 8.16 8.30 -13.62
C ASP A 199 6.63 8.30 -13.78
N ARG A 200 6.02 9.36 -14.30
CA ARG A 200 4.57 9.42 -14.56
C ARG A 200 4.27 8.59 -15.80
N VAL A 201 3.56 7.49 -15.60
CA VAL A 201 3.23 6.52 -16.67
C VAL A 201 1.76 6.56 -17.07
N GLY A 202 0.93 7.30 -16.35
CA GLY A 202 -0.47 7.42 -16.67
C GLY A 202 -1.24 8.31 -15.70
N ARG A 203 -2.56 8.26 -15.83
CA ARG A 203 -3.50 8.91 -14.91
C ARG A 203 -4.80 8.13 -14.84
N PHE A 204 -5.47 8.25 -13.71
CA PHE A 204 -6.85 7.89 -13.51
C PHE A 204 -7.71 9.15 -13.54
N SER A 205 -8.95 9.04 -14.02
CA SER A 205 -9.88 10.18 -14.03
C SER A 205 -10.50 10.45 -12.66
N VAL A 206 -10.23 9.61 -11.66
CA VAL A 206 -10.68 9.79 -10.28
C VAL A 206 -9.72 10.67 -9.50
N THR A 207 -10.24 11.26 -8.42
CA THR A 207 -9.49 12.05 -7.45
C THR A 207 -9.88 11.61 -6.03
N GLY A 208 -9.07 11.96 -5.04
CA GLY A 208 -9.25 11.57 -3.65
C GLY A 208 -8.87 10.13 -3.37
N THR A 209 -7.82 9.62 -4.02
CA THR A 209 -7.30 8.26 -3.76
C THR A 209 -6.88 8.14 -2.30
N THR A 210 -7.24 7.04 -1.66
CA THR A 210 -6.85 6.68 -0.29
C THR A 210 -6.32 5.25 -0.19
N GLY A 211 -5.90 4.66 -1.31
CA GLY A 211 -5.38 3.30 -1.38
C GLY A 211 -5.45 2.73 -2.79
N ALA A 212 -4.53 1.81 -3.09
CA ALA A 212 -4.47 1.12 -4.37
C ALA A 212 -3.99 -0.33 -4.21
N ASP A 213 -4.52 -1.25 -5.00
CA ASP A 213 -4.04 -2.65 -5.02
C ASP A 213 -4.00 -3.21 -6.44
N ILE A 214 -3.12 -4.20 -6.67
CA ILE A 214 -2.96 -4.90 -7.95
C ILE A 214 -3.24 -6.39 -7.78
N SER A 215 -4.00 -6.96 -8.71
CA SER A 215 -4.36 -8.38 -8.67
C SER A 215 -3.12 -9.28 -8.76
N PRO A 216 -3.17 -10.51 -8.21
CA PRO A 216 -2.04 -11.44 -8.24
C PRO A 216 -1.52 -11.79 -9.63
N ASP A 217 -2.38 -11.71 -10.66
CA ASP A 217 -2.05 -11.93 -12.07
C ASP A 217 -1.59 -10.65 -12.79
N GLY A 218 -1.55 -9.50 -12.10
CA GLY A 218 -1.13 -8.21 -12.63
C GLY A 218 -2.10 -7.57 -13.64
N LEU A 219 -3.30 -8.15 -13.83
CA LEU A 219 -4.21 -7.72 -14.90
C LEU A 219 -5.17 -6.61 -14.48
N GLN A 220 -5.33 -6.37 -13.18
CA GLN A 220 -6.33 -5.44 -12.65
C GLN A 220 -5.74 -4.60 -11.53
N VAL A 221 -6.13 -3.33 -11.47
CA VAL A 221 -5.89 -2.49 -10.31
C VAL A 221 -7.20 -1.98 -9.73
N LEU A 222 -7.25 -1.88 -8.41
CA LEU A 222 -8.34 -1.25 -7.67
C LEU A 222 -7.82 0.05 -7.07
N ILE A 223 -8.53 1.15 -7.30
CA ILE A 223 -8.26 2.45 -6.69
C ILE A 223 -9.46 2.84 -5.83
N ARG A 224 -9.20 3.24 -4.59
CA ARG A 224 -10.22 3.69 -3.63
C ARG A 224 -10.20 5.20 -3.46
#